data_AF-A0A7W7WMY2-F1
#
_entry.id   AF-A0A7W7WMY2-F1
#
_cell.length_a   1.000
_cell.length_b   1.000
_cell.length_c   1.000
_cell.angle_alpha   90.00
_cell.angle_beta   90.00
_cell.angle_gamma   90.00
#
_symmetry.space_group_name_H-M   'P 1'
#
loop_
_entity.id
_entity.type
_entity.pdbx_description
1 polymer ?
#
loop_
_entity_poly.entity_id
_entity_poly.type
_entity_poly.pdbx_seq_one_letter_code
_entity_poly.pdbx_strand_id
1 'polypeptide(L)'
;MSPTSRRPSILWRGLRTRGPMLALIVVVLLSATVIAVGLRASPTAPSRPMLVSSGSWAPFVGPELPDGGPVAKLVVEILNRSGYSPEIRHTSWSLAEKQVTSGASHAVFPLVGSESRRAGFLLSDSLLDIEYVLFYDRRRGEPKISAPADLAGLRVGGIAGYDYWKELESAVSTFVTFDSPLEGFQALADGRVDVLAEGLLPGQAVLTGTSFAGDASNFGYLQNDSPLVHSVEGLYFMMADTPEAAIVMKRFNEVLAKLRSSGEYKEIVPGFEPAEGRQVTLIPVGDTGLVELLDDNGRLALLAPQGTRAQVLVWPREFVASPGASRAPILVKVKVVNGPAQGRVLHVDARALLIDAEGK
;
A
#
# COMPACT_ATOMS: atom_id res chain seq x y z
N MET A 1 53.92 29.09 89.62
CA MET A 1 52.54 29.56 89.39
C MET A 1 51.94 28.70 88.29
N SER A 2 50.88 27.96 88.63
CA SER A 2 50.15 27.00 87.79
C SER A 2 49.13 27.74 86.87
N PRO A 3 48.24 27.06 86.13
CA PRO A 3 48.13 27.16 84.67
C PRO A 3 46.82 27.83 84.20
N THR A 4 46.69 28.18 82.92
CA THR A 4 45.34 28.27 82.31
C THR A 4 45.37 27.89 80.83
N SER A 5 44.96 26.64 80.59
CA SER A 5 44.45 26.14 79.32
C SER A 5 43.06 26.74 79.02
N ARG A 6 42.84 27.22 77.79
CA ARG A 6 41.49 27.32 77.21
C ARG A 6 41.46 26.67 75.82
N ARG A 7 40.84 25.50 75.77
CA ARG A 7 40.11 24.92 74.62
C ARG A 7 38.66 24.70 75.13
N PRO A 8 37.63 24.46 74.29
CA PRO A 8 37.42 24.80 72.88
C PRO A 8 35.93 25.20 72.57
N SER A 9 35.59 25.31 71.28
CA SER A 9 34.34 24.82 70.68
C SER A 9 32.99 25.45 71.05
N ILE A 10 32.55 26.47 70.30
CA ILE A 10 31.10 26.78 70.20
C ILE A 10 30.63 26.93 68.74
N LEU A 11 31.49 27.36 67.82
CA LEU A 11 31.07 27.63 66.43
C LEU A 11 30.86 26.39 65.54
N TRP A 12 31.34 25.20 65.95
CA TRP A 12 31.28 23.99 65.11
C TRP A 12 30.15 23.00 65.46
N ARG A 13 29.28 23.30 66.45
CA ARG A 13 28.15 22.40 66.78
C ARG A 13 26.92 22.60 65.90
N GLY A 14 26.67 23.81 65.38
CA GLY A 14 25.50 24.08 64.52
C GLY A 14 25.61 23.46 63.13
N LEU A 15 26.83 23.28 62.62
CA LEU A 15 27.07 22.70 61.29
C LEU A 15 26.96 21.16 61.29
N ARG A 16 27.24 20.50 62.42
CA ARG A 16 27.22 19.03 62.53
C ARG A 16 25.81 18.44 62.69
N THR A 17 24.83 19.24 63.15
CA THR A 17 23.43 18.80 63.29
C THR A 17 22.54 19.20 62.11
N ARG A 18 22.88 20.28 61.39
CA ARG A 18 22.10 20.77 60.24
C ARG A 18 22.57 20.21 58.89
N GLY A 19 23.81 19.74 58.78
CA GLY A 19 24.35 19.09 57.57
C GLY A 19 23.51 17.92 57.02
N PRO A 20 23.13 16.91 57.84
CA PRO A 20 22.32 15.81 57.35
C PRO A 20 20.89 16.24 56.98
N MET A 21 20.34 17.25 57.67
CA MET A 21 19.02 17.80 57.38
C MET A 21 18.99 18.57 56.04
N LEU A 22 20.03 19.38 55.77
CA LEU A 22 20.21 20.06 54.49
C LEU A 22 20.44 19.09 53.33
N ALA A 23 21.23 18.03 53.54
CA ALA A 23 21.42 16.98 52.55
C ALA A 23 20.11 16.24 52.23
N LEU A 24 19.28 15.95 53.24
CA LEU A 24 17.97 15.32 53.05
C LEU A 24 17.02 16.23 52.24
N ILE A 25 16.99 17.53 52.54
CA ILE A 25 16.18 18.51 51.78
C ILE A 25 16.62 18.56 50.32
N VAL A 26 17.94 18.59 50.05
CA VAL A 26 18.47 18.59 48.67
C VAL A 26 18.09 17.31 47.94
N VAL A 27 18.19 16.14 48.58
CA VAL A 27 17.79 14.86 47.98
C VAL A 27 16.28 14.82 47.72
N VAL A 28 15.45 15.30 48.64
CA VAL A 28 13.99 15.36 48.44
C VAL A 28 13.63 16.33 47.31
N LEU A 29 14.28 17.49 47.22
CA LEU A 29 14.06 18.44 46.13
C LEU A 29 14.51 17.88 44.79
N LEU A 30 15.66 17.20 44.72
CA LEU A 30 16.14 16.53 43.50
C LEU A 30 15.20 15.38 43.09
N SER A 31 14.72 14.59 44.05
CA SER A 31 13.78 13.50 43.80
C SER A 31 12.43 14.03 43.30
N ALA A 32 11.93 15.11 43.91
CA ALA A 32 10.70 15.78 43.46
C ALA A 32 10.85 16.38 42.06
N THR A 33 12.04 16.90 41.72
CA THR A 33 12.33 17.41 40.37
C THR A 33 12.38 16.28 39.33
N VAL A 34 12.98 15.14 39.65
CA VAL A 34 12.99 13.96 38.77
C VAL A 34 11.58 13.40 38.54
N ILE A 35 10.75 13.36 39.59
CA ILE A 35 9.34 12.95 39.48
C ILE A 35 8.54 13.95 38.65
N ALA A 36 8.74 15.26 38.84
CA ALA A 36 8.07 16.31 38.07
C ALA A 36 8.48 16.35 36.59
N VAL A 37 9.73 15.97 36.27
CA VAL A 37 10.21 15.84 34.89
C VAL A 37 9.73 14.52 34.25
N GLY A 38 9.65 13.43 35.02
CA GLY A 38 9.14 12.13 34.55
C GLY A 38 7.62 12.09 34.35
N LEU A 39 6.87 12.94 35.04
CA LEU A 39 5.40 13.09 34.91
C LEU A 39 4.98 14.12 33.86
N ARG A 40 5.86 14.51 32.93
CA ARG A 40 5.41 15.18 31.71
C ARG A 40 4.62 14.17 30.88
N ALA A 41 3.34 14.00 31.23
CA ALA A 41 2.35 13.44 30.34
C ALA A 41 2.43 14.26 29.06
N SER A 42 2.96 13.65 27.99
CA SER A 42 2.79 14.20 26.65
C SER A 42 1.30 14.47 26.52
N PRO A 43 0.86 15.70 26.24
CA PRO A 43 -0.54 15.94 25.98
C PRO A 43 -0.90 15.06 24.78
N THR A 44 -1.65 13.98 25.03
CA THR A 44 -2.31 13.24 23.97
C THR A 44 -3.30 14.23 23.40
N ALA A 45 -2.92 14.88 22.29
CA ALA A 45 -3.82 15.75 21.57
C ALA A 45 -5.10 14.95 21.31
N PRO A 46 -6.29 15.49 21.62
CA PRO A 46 -7.53 14.76 21.39
C PRO A 46 -7.58 14.33 19.93
N SER A 47 -7.76 13.04 19.69
CA SER A 47 -7.85 12.47 18.35
C SER A 47 -9.01 13.11 17.61
N ARG A 48 -8.76 13.68 16.44
CA ARG A 48 -9.81 14.37 15.67
C ARG A 48 -10.72 13.33 15.01
N PRO A 49 -12.06 13.40 15.20
CA PRO A 49 -12.96 12.45 14.56
C PRO A 49 -12.86 12.59 13.03
N MET A 50 -12.87 11.46 12.32
CA MET A 50 -12.86 11.45 10.86
C MET A 50 -13.83 10.42 10.33
N LEU A 51 -14.86 10.89 9.67
CA LEU A 51 -15.75 10.03 8.90
C LEU A 51 -15.10 9.65 7.56
N VAL A 52 -15.01 8.35 7.28
CA VAL A 52 -14.44 7.79 6.06
C VAL A 52 -15.49 6.90 5.39
N SER A 53 -15.79 7.14 4.12
CA SER A 53 -16.73 6.31 3.36
C SER A 53 -15.98 5.22 2.59
N SER A 54 -16.58 4.06 2.43
CA SER A 54 -15.99 2.96 1.66
C SER A 54 -17.07 2.10 1.03
N GLY A 55 -16.71 1.28 0.05
CA GLY A 55 -17.57 0.22 -0.45
C GLY A 55 -17.29 -1.13 0.19
N SER A 56 -17.79 -2.18 -0.44
CA SER A 56 -17.52 -3.56 -0.06
C SER A 56 -16.89 -4.27 -1.25
N TRP A 57 -15.69 -4.79 -1.05
CA TRP A 57 -14.88 -5.46 -2.06
C TRP A 57 -13.90 -6.42 -1.38
N ALA A 58 -14.41 -7.62 -1.07
CA ALA A 58 -13.62 -8.70 -0.52
C ALA A 58 -12.52 -9.11 -1.54
N PRO A 59 -11.33 -9.51 -1.08
CA PRO A 59 -10.92 -9.69 0.32
C PRO A 59 -10.37 -8.41 0.98
N PHE A 60 -10.43 -7.25 0.32
CA PHE A 60 -9.73 -6.03 0.74
C PHE A 60 -10.45 -5.22 1.80
N VAL A 61 -11.74 -4.99 1.59
CA VAL A 61 -12.57 -4.12 2.42
C VAL A 61 -14.02 -4.60 2.41
N GLY A 62 -14.73 -4.46 3.52
CA GLY A 62 -16.17 -4.71 3.57
C GLY A 62 -16.69 -5.00 4.97
N PRO A 63 -17.99 -4.74 5.23
CA PRO A 63 -18.57 -4.87 6.56
C PRO A 63 -18.60 -6.31 7.08
N GLU A 64 -18.62 -7.29 6.17
CA GLU A 64 -18.65 -8.72 6.50
C GLU A 64 -17.26 -9.31 6.79
N LEU A 65 -16.19 -8.53 6.57
CA LEU A 65 -14.82 -8.98 6.80
C LEU A 65 -14.38 -8.71 8.24
N PRO A 66 -13.51 -9.55 8.83
CA PRO A 66 -12.91 -9.30 10.13
C PRO A 66 -12.23 -7.92 10.19
N ASP A 67 -12.68 -7.09 11.14
CA ASP A 67 -12.28 -5.69 11.32
C ASP A 67 -12.39 -4.83 10.03
N GLY A 68 -13.35 -5.14 9.15
CA GLY A 68 -13.57 -4.42 7.91
C GLY A 68 -12.64 -4.79 6.75
N GLY A 69 -11.70 -5.71 6.95
CA GLY A 69 -10.73 -6.18 5.94
C GLY A 69 -9.33 -5.57 6.10
N PRO A 70 -8.31 -6.16 5.44
CA PRO A 70 -6.91 -5.78 5.58
C PRO A 70 -6.62 -4.32 5.17
N VAL A 71 -7.31 -3.80 4.14
CA VAL A 71 -7.10 -2.41 3.71
C VAL A 71 -7.77 -1.44 4.69
N ALA A 72 -8.93 -1.81 5.24
CA ALA A 72 -9.56 -1.03 6.30
C ALA A 72 -8.67 -0.95 7.54
N LYS A 73 -8.09 -2.09 7.98
CA LYS A 73 -7.11 -2.13 9.07
C LYS A 73 -5.93 -1.19 8.84
N LEU A 74 -5.34 -1.22 7.64
CA LEU A 74 -4.24 -0.36 7.28
C LEU A 74 -4.63 1.13 7.37
N VAL A 75 -5.76 1.51 6.78
CA VAL A 75 -6.24 2.90 6.81
C VAL A 75 -6.53 3.36 8.24
N VAL A 76 -7.20 2.53 9.04
CA VAL A 76 -7.49 2.83 10.45
C VAL A 76 -6.20 3.04 11.24
N GLU A 77 -5.21 2.16 11.06
CA GLU A 77 -3.92 2.25 11.75
C GLU A 77 -3.16 3.53 11.37
N ILE A 78 -3.12 3.85 10.07
CA ILE A 78 -2.46 5.06 9.58
C ILE A 78 -3.12 6.32 10.15
N LEU A 79 -4.45 6.35 10.17
CA LEU A 79 -5.22 7.49 10.67
C LEU A 79 -5.08 7.66 12.19
N ASN A 80 -5.10 6.57 12.95
CA ASN A 80 -4.83 6.58 14.39
C ASN A 80 -3.44 7.15 14.69
N ARG A 81 -2.41 6.66 14.02
CA ARG A 81 -1.02 7.16 14.16
C ARG A 81 -0.85 8.60 13.68
N SER A 82 -1.74 9.06 12.79
CA SER A 82 -1.78 10.44 12.29
C SER A 82 -2.55 11.41 13.21
N GLY A 83 -3.08 10.91 14.34
CA GLY A 83 -3.80 11.72 15.34
C GLY A 83 -5.30 11.88 15.07
N TYR A 84 -5.89 10.99 14.27
CA TYR A 84 -7.32 10.97 13.98
C TYR A 84 -8.01 9.77 14.62
N SER A 85 -9.34 9.82 14.73
CA SER A 85 -10.20 8.73 15.17
C SER A 85 -11.17 8.41 14.03
N PRO A 86 -10.81 7.47 13.13
CA PRO A 86 -11.61 7.16 11.96
C PRO A 86 -12.86 6.34 12.29
N GLU A 87 -13.98 6.67 11.64
CA GLU A 87 -15.19 5.85 11.56
C GLU A 87 -15.41 5.49 10.09
N ILE A 88 -15.38 4.20 9.76
CA ILE A 88 -15.64 3.73 8.40
C ILE A 88 -17.13 3.46 8.23
N ARG A 89 -17.74 4.07 7.19
CA ARG A 89 -19.11 3.78 6.77
C ARG A 89 -19.14 3.14 5.39
N HIS A 90 -19.66 1.93 5.32
CA HIS A 90 -19.83 1.20 4.07
C HIS A 90 -21.10 1.63 3.33
N THR A 91 -21.00 1.84 2.02
CA THR A 91 -22.09 2.24 1.12
C THR A 91 -21.73 1.84 -0.33
N SER A 92 -22.55 2.15 -1.34
CA SER A 92 -22.13 1.98 -2.74
C SER A 92 -20.96 2.91 -3.10
N TRP A 93 -20.08 2.48 -4.01
CA TRP A 93 -18.89 3.25 -4.42
C TRP A 93 -19.24 4.65 -4.92
N SER A 94 -20.23 4.76 -5.79
CA SER A 94 -20.70 6.06 -6.30
C SER A 94 -21.23 6.98 -5.18
N LEU A 95 -21.88 6.43 -4.15
CA LEU A 95 -22.34 7.23 -3.02
C LEU A 95 -21.18 7.59 -2.08
N ALA A 96 -20.20 6.71 -1.87
CA ALA A 96 -19.02 6.98 -1.08
C ALA A 96 -18.22 8.17 -1.65
N GLU A 97 -17.96 8.17 -2.96
CA GLU A 97 -17.29 9.28 -3.65
C GLU A 97 -18.09 10.58 -3.55
N LYS A 98 -19.41 10.52 -3.82
CA LYS A 98 -20.30 11.68 -3.73
C LYS A 98 -20.34 12.28 -2.32
N GLN A 99 -20.28 11.44 -1.28
CA GLN A 99 -20.25 11.91 0.11
C GLN A 99 -18.99 12.71 0.41
N VAL A 100 -17.84 12.36 -0.17
CA VAL A 100 -16.61 13.15 -0.01
C VAL A 100 -16.71 14.46 -0.78
N THR A 101 -17.15 14.43 -2.04
CA THR A 101 -17.30 15.66 -2.84
C THR A 101 -18.30 16.65 -2.24
N SER A 102 -19.35 16.15 -1.56
CA SER A 102 -20.35 17.00 -0.89
C SER A 102 -19.96 17.41 0.54
N GLY A 103 -18.83 16.95 1.07
CA GLY A 103 -18.39 17.20 2.45
C GLY A 103 -19.17 16.42 3.51
N ALA A 104 -20.02 15.47 3.12
CA ALA A 104 -20.72 14.57 4.04
C ALA A 104 -19.80 13.50 4.64
N SER A 105 -18.65 13.24 4.03
CA SER A 105 -17.57 12.39 4.52
C SER A 105 -16.23 13.07 4.25
N HIS A 106 -15.20 12.78 5.04
CA HIS A 106 -13.89 13.44 4.88
C HIS A 106 -13.05 12.76 3.80
N ALA A 107 -13.20 11.44 3.65
CA ALA A 107 -12.36 10.64 2.78
C ALA A 107 -13.08 9.40 2.24
N VAL A 108 -12.54 8.84 1.16
CA VAL A 108 -12.99 7.58 0.55
C VAL A 108 -11.80 6.67 0.26
N PHE A 109 -11.99 5.36 0.42
CA PHE A 109 -10.97 4.35 0.11
C PHE A 109 -11.59 2.96 -0.05
N PRO A 110 -10.80 1.99 -0.53
CA PRO A 110 -9.74 2.18 -1.50
C PRO A 110 -10.32 2.41 -2.90
N LEU A 111 -9.77 3.35 -3.65
CA LEU A 111 -10.18 3.62 -5.04
C LEU A 111 -8.98 3.66 -5.99
N VAL A 112 -9.21 3.32 -7.25
CA VAL A 112 -8.23 3.46 -8.33
C VAL A 112 -8.02 4.94 -8.63
N GLY A 113 -6.76 5.36 -8.76
CA GLY A 113 -6.38 6.74 -9.04
C GLY A 113 -6.49 7.14 -10.51
N SER A 114 -7.70 7.11 -11.05
CA SER A 114 -8.03 7.50 -12.43
C SER A 114 -7.77 8.99 -12.70
N GLU A 115 -7.69 9.37 -13.97
CA GLU A 115 -7.51 10.78 -14.38
C GLU A 115 -8.68 11.66 -13.89
N SER A 116 -9.91 11.15 -13.95
CA SER A 116 -11.10 11.85 -13.47
C SER A 116 -11.05 12.11 -11.96
N ARG A 117 -10.61 11.14 -11.16
CA ARG A 117 -10.46 11.30 -9.70
C ARG A 117 -9.32 12.23 -9.34
N ARG A 118 -8.19 12.18 -10.06
CA ARG A 118 -7.05 13.11 -9.84
C ARG A 118 -7.40 14.58 -10.10
N ALA A 119 -8.44 14.85 -10.89
CA ALA A 119 -8.93 16.22 -11.10
C ALA A 119 -9.75 16.78 -9.92
N GLY A 120 -10.33 15.91 -9.08
CA GLY A 120 -11.23 16.32 -7.98
C GLY A 120 -10.77 15.93 -6.57
N PHE A 121 -9.75 15.09 -6.45
CA PHE A 121 -9.29 14.53 -5.18
C PHE A 121 -7.78 14.63 -5.02
N LEU A 122 -7.35 14.79 -3.77
CA LEU A 122 -5.99 14.47 -3.35
C LEU A 122 -5.91 12.98 -3.06
N LEU A 123 -4.87 12.32 -3.56
CA LEU A 123 -4.61 10.90 -3.41
C LEU A 123 -3.42 10.69 -2.47
N SER A 124 -3.47 9.63 -1.66
CA SER A 124 -2.33 9.19 -0.86
C SER A 124 -1.24 8.61 -1.75
N ASP A 125 -0.13 8.20 -1.15
CA ASP A 125 0.68 7.17 -1.80
C ASP A 125 -0.18 5.90 -1.96
N SER A 126 0.11 5.06 -2.96
CA SER A 126 -0.65 3.81 -3.20
C SER A 126 -0.68 3.00 -1.90
N LEU A 127 -1.84 2.53 -1.47
CA LEU A 127 -1.99 1.65 -0.32
C LEU A 127 -1.47 0.25 -0.67
N LEU A 128 -1.88 -0.26 -1.82
CA LEU A 128 -1.47 -1.52 -2.44
C LEU A 128 -1.82 -1.50 -3.92
N ASP A 129 -1.25 -2.44 -4.67
CA ASP A 129 -1.59 -2.64 -6.08
C ASP A 129 -2.51 -3.86 -6.26
N ILE A 130 -3.37 -3.78 -7.26
CA ILE A 130 -4.31 -4.82 -7.65
C ILE A 130 -4.11 -5.19 -9.12
N GLU A 131 -4.38 -6.45 -9.43
CA GLU A 131 -4.51 -6.90 -10.81
C GLU A 131 -5.98 -6.81 -11.23
N TYR A 132 -6.26 -6.04 -12.28
CA TYR A 132 -7.52 -6.09 -13.01
C TYR A 132 -7.40 -7.05 -14.18
N VAL A 133 -8.47 -7.81 -14.42
CA VAL A 133 -8.56 -8.79 -15.51
C VAL A 133 -9.95 -8.78 -16.13
N LEU A 134 -10.09 -9.44 -17.28
CA LEU A 134 -11.38 -9.79 -17.86
C LEU A 134 -11.71 -11.26 -17.58
N PHE A 135 -12.79 -11.49 -16.81
CA PHE A 135 -13.36 -12.82 -16.57
C PHE A 135 -14.24 -13.26 -17.73
N TYR A 136 -14.28 -14.57 -17.99
CA TYR A 136 -15.13 -15.19 -19.01
C TYR A 136 -15.72 -16.52 -18.53
N ASP A 137 -16.84 -16.94 -19.13
CA ASP A 137 -17.42 -18.27 -18.90
C ASP A 137 -16.79 -19.30 -19.86
N ARG A 138 -16.03 -20.25 -19.31
CA ARG A 138 -15.34 -21.33 -20.04
C ARG A 138 -16.28 -22.17 -20.90
N ARG A 139 -17.54 -22.31 -20.50
CA ARG A 139 -18.54 -23.07 -21.25
C ARG A 139 -18.89 -22.43 -22.60
N ARG A 140 -18.59 -21.12 -22.75
CA ARG A 140 -18.80 -20.33 -23.97
C ARG A 140 -17.53 -20.16 -24.79
N GLY A 141 -16.41 -20.71 -24.32
CA GLY A 141 -15.09 -20.57 -24.96
C GLY A 141 -14.38 -19.28 -24.55
N GLU A 142 -13.05 -19.31 -24.61
CA GLU A 142 -12.21 -18.16 -24.30
C GLU A 142 -12.26 -17.11 -25.43
N PRO A 143 -12.67 -15.86 -25.15
CA PRO A 143 -12.62 -14.78 -26.13
C PRO A 143 -11.19 -14.48 -26.57
N LYS A 144 -10.98 -14.37 -27.88
CA LYS A 144 -9.68 -13.98 -28.44
C LYS A 144 -9.65 -12.47 -28.61
N ILE A 145 -8.90 -11.79 -27.75
CA ILE A 145 -8.73 -10.33 -27.78
C ILE A 145 -7.26 -10.02 -28.07
N SER A 146 -7.02 -9.43 -29.23
CA SER A 146 -5.70 -9.05 -29.73
C SER A 146 -5.63 -7.58 -30.18
N ALA A 147 -6.77 -7.00 -30.52
CA ALA A 147 -6.91 -5.61 -30.92
C ALA A 147 -8.15 -4.97 -30.25
N PRO A 148 -8.19 -3.63 -30.14
CA PRO A 148 -9.34 -2.93 -29.56
C PRO A 148 -10.70 -3.28 -30.21
N ALA A 149 -10.71 -3.56 -31.52
CA ALA A 149 -11.91 -3.94 -32.25
C ALA A 149 -12.52 -5.26 -31.76
N ASP A 150 -11.71 -6.17 -31.20
CA ASP A 150 -12.19 -7.44 -30.64
C ASP A 150 -13.05 -7.20 -29.40
N LEU A 151 -12.72 -6.18 -28.59
CA LEU A 151 -13.51 -5.77 -27.42
C LEU A 151 -14.80 -5.06 -27.82
N ALA A 152 -14.76 -4.23 -28.87
CA ALA A 152 -15.96 -3.54 -29.36
C ALA A 152 -17.05 -4.51 -29.88
N GLY A 153 -16.67 -5.72 -30.28
CA GLY A 153 -17.60 -6.78 -30.68
C GLY A 153 -18.18 -7.59 -29.51
N LEU A 154 -17.73 -7.36 -28.28
CA LEU A 154 -18.15 -8.08 -27.08
C LEU A 154 -19.00 -7.21 -26.17
N ARG A 155 -19.93 -7.84 -25.44
CA ARG A 155 -20.63 -7.19 -24.32
C ARG A 155 -19.72 -7.25 -23.11
N VAL A 156 -19.02 -6.15 -22.84
CA VAL A 156 -18.13 -6.03 -21.68
C VAL A 156 -18.93 -5.54 -20.48
N GLY A 157 -18.98 -6.36 -19.43
CA GLY A 157 -19.59 -6.02 -18.15
C GLY A 157 -18.66 -5.17 -17.29
N GLY A 158 -19.24 -4.26 -16.51
CA GLY A 158 -18.52 -3.51 -15.48
C GLY A 158 -19.39 -3.21 -14.26
N ILE A 159 -18.77 -2.76 -13.16
CA ILE A 159 -19.43 -2.47 -11.89
C ILE A 159 -19.60 -0.96 -11.72
N ALA A 160 -20.78 -0.55 -11.24
CA ALA A 160 -21.09 0.86 -11.00
C ALA A 160 -20.11 1.50 -9.99
N GLY A 161 -19.50 2.61 -10.39
CA GLY A 161 -18.52 3.34 -9.58
C GLY A 161 -17.08 2.80 -9.68
N TYR A 162 -16.82 1.81 -10.54
CA TYR A 162 -15.44 1.41 -10.84
C TYR A 162 -14.91 2.27 -11.97
N ASP A 163 -13.64 2.64 -11.82
CA ASP A 163 -12.83 3.12 -12.92
C ASP A 163 -11.88 1.97 -13.28
N TYR A 164 -11.75 1.69 -14.57
CA TYR A 164 -10.84 0.66 -15.07
C TYR A 164 -9.57 1.33 -15.61
N TRP A 165 -8.77 0.55 -16.32
CA TRP A 165 -7.55 1.04 -16.93
C TRP A 165 -7.80 1.59 -18.32
N LYS A 166 -6.95 2.53 -18.72
CA LYS A 166 -7.11 3.37 -19.92
C LYS A 166 -7.32 2.57 -21.19
N GLU A 167 -6.57 1.50 -21.39
CA GLU A 167 -6.60 0.71 -22.62
C GLU A 167 -7.93 -0.02 -22.80
N LEU A 168 -8.53 -0.55 -21.73
CA LEU A 168 -9.86 -1.13 -21.78
C LEU A 168 -10.91 -0.05 -22.02
N GLU A 169 -10.89 1.04 -21.27
CA GLU A 169 -11.87 2.12 -21.39
C GLU A 169 -11.83 2.81 -22.76
N SER A 170 -10.65 2.88 -23.38
CA SER A 170 -10.50 3.41 -24.74
C SER A 170 -11.02 2.44 -25.81
N ALA A 171 -10.98 1.14 -25.54
CA ALA A 171 -11.43 0.10 -26.48
C ALA A 171 -12.93 -0.22 -26.34
N VAL A 172 -13.51 0.00 -25.15
CA VAL A 172 -14.91 -0.32 -24.81
C VAL A 172 -15.72 0.97 -24.81
N SER A 173 -16.55 1.17 -25.82
CA SER A 173 -17.37 2.38 -25.94
C SER A 173 -18.47 2.50 -24.89
N THR A 174 -19.01 1.36 -24.41
CA THR A 174 -20.06 1.33 -23.39
C THR A 174 -20.02 0.00 -22.65
N PHE A 175 -19.92 0.07 -21.32
CA PHE A 175 -20.02 -1.10 -20.45
C PHE A 175 -21.49 -1.45 -20.18
N VAL A 176 -21.76 -2.74 -20.04
CA VAL A 176 -22.99 -3.22 -19.41
C VAL A 176 -22.78 -3.17 -17.89
N THR A 177 -23.34 -2.14 -17.26
CA THR A 177 -23.08 -1.85 -15.84
C THR A 177 -23.99 -2.65 -14.90
N PHE A 178 -23.41 -3.17 -13.81
CA PHE A 178 -24.10 -3.87 -12.73
C PHE A 178 -23.84 -3.18 -11.38
N ASP A 179 -24.76 -3.32 -10.42
CA ASP A 179 -24.64 -2.64 -9.13
C ASP A 179 -23.67 -3.35 -8.18
N SER A 180 -23.34 -4.62 -8.46
CA SER A 180 -22.37 -5.39 -7.67
C SER A 180 -21.60 -6.41 -8.51
N PRO A 181 -20.39 -6.81 -8.05
CA PRO A 181 -19.64 -7.91 -8.65
C PRO A 181 -20.46 -9.20 -8.77
N LEU A 182 -21.26 -9.54 -7.74
CA LEU A 182 -22.11 -10.72 -7.74
C LEU A 182 -23.10 -10.73 -8.92
N GLU A 183 -23.78 -9.60 -9.16
CA GLU A 183 -24.69 -9.45 -10.29
C GLU A 183 -23.95 -9.52 -11.63
N GLY A 184 -22.75 -8.97 -11.71
CA GLY A 184 -21.88 -9.08 -12.88
C GLY A 184 -21.51 -10.52 -13.21
N PHE A 185 -21.10 -11.32 -12.20
CA PHE A 185 -20.79 -12.74 -12.40
C PHE A 185 -22.03 -13.58 -12.72
N GLN A 186 -23.19 -13.26 -12.14
CA GLN A 186 -24.47 -13.88 -12.55
C GLN A 186 -24.79 -13.55 -14.01
N ALA A 187 -24.62 -12.29 -14.43
CA ALA A 187 -24.80 -11.88 -15.81
C ALA A 187 -23.84 -12.60 -16.77
N LEU A 188 -22.59 -12.81 -16.36
CA LEU A 188 -21.61 -13.58 -17.12
C LEU A 188 -22.04 -15.06 -17.25
N ALA A 189 -22.52 -15.66 -16.16
CA ALA A 189 -23.04 -17.04 -16.13
C ALA A 189 -24.23 -17.23 -17.08
N ASP A 190 -25.13 -16.25 -17.11
CA ASP A 190 -26.32 -16.22 -17.96
C ASP A 190 -25.98 -15.89 -19.43
N GLY A 191 -24.76 -15.42 -19.69
CA GLY A 191 -24.34 -14.90 -20.99
C GLY A 191 -25.05 -13.61 -21.37
N ARG A 192 -25.40 -12.76 -20.40
CA ARG A 192 -25.83 -11.38 -20.64
C ARG A 192 -24.65 -10.47 -21.00
N VAL A 193 -23.45 -10.84 -20.56
CA VAL A 193 -22.16 -10.28 -20.98
C VAL A 193 -21.24 -11.40 -21.44
N ASP A 194 -20.26 -11.06 -22.28
CA ASP A 194 -19.29 -12.02 -22.82
C ASP A 194 -18.02 -12.05 -21.97
N VAL A 195 -17.65 -10.90 -21.40
CA VAL A 195 -16.57 -10.75 -20.42
C VAL A 195 -16.98 -9.79 -19.31
N LEU A 196 -16.40 -9.91 -18.13
CA LEU A 196 -16.60 -9.00 -16.99
C LEU A 196 -15.26 -8.44 -16.53
N ALA A 197 -15.13 -7.12 -16.49
CA ALA A 197 -13.96 -6.46 -15.92
C ALA A 197 -14.07 -6.44 -14.39
N GLU A 198 -13.07 -6.99 -13.69
CA GLU A 198 -13.03 -7.07 -12.23
C GLU A 198 -11.60 -7.32 -11.74
N GLY A 199 -11.32 -6.97 -10.48
CA GLY A 199 -10.05 -7.33 -9.84
C GLY A 199 -9.92 -8.85 -9.73
N LEU A 200 -8.72 -9.39 -9.95
CA LEU A 200 -8.49 -10.83 -9.94
C LEU A 200 -8.91 -11.47 -8.60
N LEU A 201 -8.40 -10.95 -7.49
CA LEU A 201 -8.70 -11.50 -6.16
C LEU A 201 -10.16 -11.28 -5.75
N PRO A 202 -10.77 -10.11 -5.98
CA PRO A 202 -12.20 -9.91 -5.72
C PRO A 202 -13.12 -10.76 -6.58
N GLY A 203 -12.80 -10.93 -7.86
CA GLY A 203 -13.56 -11.82 -8.74
C GLY A 203 -13.51 -13.27 -8.26
N GLN A 204 -12.34 -13.74 -7.82
CA GLN A 204 -12.20 -15.06 -7.19
C GLN A 204 -13.00 -15.17 -5.89
N ALA A 205 -13.00 -14.12 -5.05
CA ALA A 205 -13.76 -14.10 -3.81
C ALA A 205 -15.28 -14.18 -4.05
N VAL A 206 -15.78 -13.54 -5.10
CA VAL A 206 -17.19 -13.65 -5.50
C VAL A 206 -17.51 -15.07 -5.97
N LEU A 207 -16.70 -15.62 -6.88
CA LEU A 207 -16.92 -16.94 -7.48
C LEU A 207 -16.86 -18.08 -6.46
N THR A 208 -16.00 -17.96 -5.44
CA THR A 208 -15.85 -18.96 -4.37
C THR A 208 -16.77 -18.70 -3.17
N GLY A 209 -17.44 -17.56 -3.14
CA GLY A 209 -18.36 -17.17 -2.07
C GLY A 209 -19.68 -17.93 -2.12
N THR A 210 -20.29 -18.14 -0.95
CA THR A 210 -21.55 -18.89 -0.81
C THR A 210 -22.75 -18.22 -1.47
N SER A 211 -22.68 -16.92 -1.74
CA SER A 211 -23.75 -16.16 -2.40
C SER A 211 -23.80 -16.38 -3.90
N PHE A 212 -22.72 -16.88 -4.51
CA PHE A 212 -22.69 -17.21 -5.92
C PHE A 212 -23.19 -18.64 -6.14
N ALA A 213 -24.32 -18.78 -6.85
CA ALA A 213 -24.95 -20.09 -7.08
C ALA A 213 -24.27 -20.91 -8.20
N GLY A 214 -23.41 -20.29 -9.02
CA GLY A 214 -22.72 -20.96 -10.12
C GLY A 214 -21.48 -21.74 -9.64
N ASP A 215 -21.04 -22.70 -10.44
CA ASP A 215 -19.76 -23.37 -10.19
C ASP A 215 -18.60 -22.50 -10.69
N ALA A 216 -17.74 -22.08 -9.75
CA ALA A 216 -16.53 -21.28 -10.00
C ALA A 216 -15.61 -21.88 -11.08
N SER A 217 -15.58 -23.20 -11.23
CA SER A 217 -14.76 -23.88 -12.23
C SER A 217 -15.18 -23.54 -13.68
N ASN A 218 -16.41 -23.07 -13.87
CA ASN A 218 -16.89 -22.57 -15.16
C ASN A 218 -16.26 -21.23 -15.56
N PHE A 219 -15.55 -20.51 -14.68
CA PHE A 219 -15.10 -19.15 -14.94
C PHE A 219 -13.58 -19.05 -15.03
N GLY A 220 -13.11 -18.56 -16.16
CA GLY A 220 -11.71 -18.19 -16.37
C GLY A 220 -11.51 -16.69 -16.35
N TYR A 221 -10.26 -16.27 -16.47
CA TYR A 221 -9.88 -14.91 -16.78
C TYR A 221 -8.82 -14.93 -17.87
N LEU A 222 -8.75 -13.87 -18.66
CA LEU A 222 -7.78 -13.77 -19.76
C LEU A 222 -6.38 -13.56 -19.18
N GLN A 223 -5.47 -14.49 -19.50
CA GLN A 223 -4.11 -14.54 -18.93
C GLN A 223 -3.03 -13.96 -19.85
N ASN A 224 -3.41 -13.34 -20.97
CA ASN A 224 -2.43 -12.82 -21.92
C ASN A 224 -1.88 -11.45 -21.47
N ASP A 225 -0.63 -11.16 -21.83
CA ASP A 225 0.06 -9.90 -21.48
C ASP A 225 -0.45 -8.67 -22.26
N SER A 226 -1.60 -8.78 -22.95
CA SER A 226 -2.16 -7.64 -23.66
C SER A 226 -2.65 -6.59 -22.66
N PRO A 227 -2.27 -5.32 -22.85
CA PRO A 227 -2.81 -4.24 -22.02
C PRO A 227 -4.31 -4.05 -22.26
N LEU A 228 -4.94 -4.73 -23.22
CA LEU A 228 -6.38 -4.70 -23.43
C LEU A 228 -7.18 -5.55 -22.44
N VAL A 229 -6.56 -6.53 -21.78
CA VAL A 229 -7.28 -7.52 -20.95
C VAL A 229 -6.82 -7.57 -19.50
N HIS A 230 -5.71 -6.89 -19.20
CA HIS A 230 -5.07 -6.91 -17.90
C HIS A 230 -4.35 -5.58 -17.62
N SER A 231 -4.45 -5.10 -16.38
CA SER A 231 -3.65 -3.99 -15.86
C SER A 231 -3.36 -4.18 -14.37
N VAL A 232 -2.29 -3.53 -13.90
CA VAL A 232 -1.98 -3.40 -12.48
C VAL A 232 -2.27 -1.96 -12.07
N GLU A 233 -3.21 -1.77 -11.15
CA GLU A 233 -3.65 -0.45 -10.70
C GLU A 233 -3.36 -0.24 -9.21
N GLY A 234 -3.00 0.99 -8.84
CA GLY A 234 -2.83 1.38 -7.45
C GLY A 234 -4.16 1.72 -6.79
N LEU A 235 -4.33 1.31 -5.54
CA LEU A 235 -5.45 1.70 -4.69
C LEU A 235 -5.05 2.82 -3.73
N TYR A 236 -5.90 3.82 -3.57
CA TYR A 236 -5.57 5.02 -2.82
C TYR A 236 -6.60 5.36 -1.74
N PHE A 237 -6.14 6.05 -0.71
CA PHE A 237 -6.97 6.85 0.18
C PHE A 237 -7.13 8.23 -0.45
N MET A 238 -8.37 8.72 -0.55
CA MET A 238 -8.69 9.95 -1.28
C MET A 238 -9.49 10.94 -0.43
N MET A 239 -9.19 12.22 -0.59
CA MET A 239 -9.90 13.33 0.06
C MET A 239 -10.20 14.43 -0.94
N ALA A 240 -11.26 15.20 -0.73
CA ALA A 240 -11.53 16.37 -1.57
C ALA A 240 -10.37 17.37 -1.48
N ASP A 241 -9.99 17.98 -2.61
CA ASP A 241 -8.86 18.90 -2.65
C ASP A 241 -9.12 20.18 -1.85
N THR A 242 -8.60 20.19 -0.62
CA THR A 242 -8.74 21.27 0.35
C THR A 242 -7.44 21.47 1.13
N PRO A 243 -7.18 22.66 1.68
CA PRO A 243 -6.00 22.90 2.51
C PRO A 243 -5.91 21.97 3.73
N GLU A 244 -7.05 21.59 4.31
CA GLU A 244 -7.09 20.64 5.43
C GLU A 244 -6.72 19.22 4.96
N ALA A 245 -7.29 18.77 3.84
CA ALA A 245 -6.94 17.49 3.25
C ALA A 245 -5.44 17.39 2.97
N ALA A 246 -4.80 18.42 2.41
CA ALA A 246 -3.35 18.41 2.16
C ALA A 246 -2.52 18.14 3.44
N ILE A 247 -2.95 18.64 4.60
CA ILE A 247 -2.29 18.37 5.90
C ILE A 247 -2.53 16.92 6.33
N VAL A 248 -3.74 16.40 6.15
CA VAL A 248 -4.09 15.00 6.45
C VAL A 248 -3.26 14.06 5.57
N MET A 249 -3.24 14.30 4.26
CA MET A 249 -2.51 13.48 3.28
C MET A 249 -1.01 13.42 3.57
N LYS A 250 -0.40 14.54 3.93
CA LYS A 250 1.02 14.57 4.31
C LYS A 250 1.30 13.66 5.50
N ARG A 251 0.51 13.76 6.57
CA ARG A 251 0.67 12.91 7.77
C ARG A 251 0.39 11.44 7.46
N PHE A 252 -0.65 11.19 6.67
CA PHE A 252 -1.02 9.86 6.20
C PHE A 252 0.16 9.18 5.49
N ASN A 253 0.74 9.85 4.50
CA ASN A 253 1.86 9.33 3.73
C ASN A 253 3.13 9.17 4.59
N GLU A 254 3.42 10.11 5.50
CA GLU A 254 4.54 9.97 6.45
C GLU A 254 4.42 8.72 7.33
N VAL A 255 3.21 8.39 7.78
CA VAL A 255 2.96 7.18 8.59
C VAL A 255 3.00 5.92 7.72
N LEU A 256 2.40 5.94 6.53
CA LEU A 256 2.45 4.82 5.59
C LEU A 256 3.91 4.46 5.24
N ALA A 257 4.76 5.46 4.97
CA ALA A 257 6.17 5.26 4.68
C ALA A 257 6.91 4.62 5.87
N LYS A 258 6.60 5.04 7.10
CA LYS A 258 7.16 4.43 8.32
C LYS A 258 6.76 2.97 8.45
N LEU A 259 5.47 2.65 8.28
CA LEU A 259 4.96 1.27 8.34
C LEU A 259 5.64 0.35 7.31
N ARG A 260 5.90 0.87 6.10
CA ARG A 260 6.65 0.13 5.07
C ARG A 260 8.09 -0.12 5.48
N SER A 261 8.76 0.90 6.02
CA SER A 261 10.16 0.79 6.44
C SER A 261 10.39 -0.10 7.68
N SER A 262 9.40 -0.22 8.57
CA SER A 262 9.49 -1.03 9.80
C SER A 262 9.11 -2.50 9.60
N GLY A 263 8.54 -2.87 8.45
CA GLY A 263 8.02 -4.21 8.18
C GLY A 263 6.61 -4.46 8.73
N GLU A 264 6.09 -3.58 9.60
CA GLU A 264 4.75 -3.66 10.19
C GLU A 264 3.65 -3.66 9.11
N TYR A 265 3.89 -3.01 7.97
CA TYR A 265 2.97 -3.06 6.83
C TYR A 265 2.59 -4.49 6.45
N LYS A 266 3.59 -5.40 6.38
CA LYS A 266 3.39 -6.80 5.97
C LYS A 266 2.63 -7.62 7.02
N GLU A 267 2.67 -7.18 8.27
CA GLU A 267 1.93 -7.81 9.37
C GLU A 267 0.45 -7.39 9.33
N ILE A 268 0.16 -6.14 8.98
CA ILE A 268 -1.20 -5.60 8.86
C ILE A 268 -1.90 -6.11 7.60
N VAL A 269 -1.16 -6.16 6.49
CA VAL A 269 -1.67 -6.55 5.17
C VAL A 269 -0.84 -7.74 4.64
N PRO A 270 -0.98 -8.94 5.23
CA PRO A 270 -0.23 -10.10 4.78
C PRO A 270 -0.71 -10.54 3.39
N GLY A 271 0.23 -10.79 2.48
CA GLY A 271 -0.07 -11.33 1.14
C GLY A 271 -0.49 -10.31 0.08
N PHE A 272 -0.60 -9.03 0.42
CA PHE A 272 -0.75 -7.95 -0.55
C PHE A 272 0.48 -7.04 -0.45
N GLU A 273 1.48 -7.30 -1.29
CA GLU A 273 2.70 -6.50 -1.29
C GLU A 273 2.41 -5.10 -1.86
N PRO A 274 2.89 -4.01 -1.25
CA PRO A 274 2.75 -2.67 -1.79
C PRO A 274 3.64 -2.52 -3.03
N ALA A 275 3.29 -1.55 -3.87
CA ALA A 275 3.96 -1.07 -5.09
C ALA A 275 5.46 -0.68 -4.99
N GLU A 276 6.21 -1.18 -4.01
CA GLU A 276 7.66 -1.10 -3.99
C GLU A 276 8.33 -2.28 -4.72
N GLY A 277 7.64 -2.81 -5.72
CA GLY A 277 8.32 -3.24 -6.93
C GLY A 277 8.83 -2.01 -7.67
N ARG A 278 9.89 -1.39 -7.16
CA ARG A 278 10.55 -0.23 -7.78
C ARG A 278 10.86 -0.61 -9.22
N GLN A 279 10.28 0.09 -10.20
CA GLN A 279 10.75 -0.03 -11.57
C GLN A 279 12.20 0.47 -11.58
N VAL A 280 13.09 -0.37 -12.06
CA VAL A 280 14.51 -0.10 -12.15
C VAL A 280 14.93 -0.15 -13.60
N THR A 281 15.89 0.68 -13.95
CA THR A 281 16.55 0.59 -15.26
C THR A 281 17.72 -0.37 -15.14
N LEU A 282 17.77 -1.37 -16.00
CA LEU A 282 18.82 -2.36 -16.02
C LEU A 282 20.03 -1.83 -16.81
N ILE A 283 21.21 -1.94 -16.20
CA ILE A 283 22.50 -1.57 -16.78
C ILE A 283 23.40 -2.82 -16.96
N PRO A 284 24.23 -2.88 -18.01
CA PRO A 284 25.20 -3.96 -18.18
C PRO A 284 26.20 -4.02 -17.03
N VAL A 285 26.53 -5.22 -16.56
CA VAL A 285 27.54 -5.47 -15.50
C VAL A 285 28.84 -6.05 -16.07
N GLY A 286 28.81 -6.60 -17.29
CA GLY A 286 29.96 -7.20 -18.00
C GLY A 286 30.34 -6.49 -19.30
N ASP A 287 31.38 -6.98 -19.96
CA ASP A 287 32.03 -6.35 -21.12
C ASP A 287 31.21 -6.41 -22.43
N THR A 288 30.08 -7.11 -22.41
CA THR A 288 29.22 -7.33 -23.59
C THR A 288 28.36 -6.12 -23.95
N GLY A 289 28.24 -5.13 -23.06
CA GLY A 289 27.36 -3.97 -23.24
C GLY A 289 25.86 -4.30 -23.21
N LEU A 290 25.49 -5.53 -22.84
CA LEU A 290 24.11 -6.01 -22.74
C LEU A 290 23.80 -6.45 -21.30
N VAL A 291 22.52 -6.40 -20.95
CA VAL A 291 22.01 -6.84 -19.64
C VAL A 291 21.81 -8.35 -19.68
N GLU A 292 22.45 -9.05 -18.76
CA GLU A 292 22.29 -10.50 -18.58
C GLU A 292 21.03 -10.79 -17.77
N LEU A 293 20.07 -11.49 -18.38
CA LEU A 293 18.88 -12.02 -17.72
C LEU A 293 19.06 -13.52 -17.52
N LEU A 294 18.92 -13.97 -16.28
CA LEU A 294 19.25 -15.31 -15.81
C LEU A 294 17.99 -16.12 -15.49
N ASP A 295 18.08 -17.44 -15.61
CA ASP A 295 17.03 -18.37 -15.20
C ASP A 295 17.05 -18.64 -13.68
N ASP A 296 16.15 -19.50 -13.19
CA ASP A 296 16.04 -19.87 -11.78
C ASP A 296 17.29 -20.59 -11.24
N ASN A 297 18.15 -21.13 -12.13
CA ASN A 297 19.40 -21.80 -11.78
C ASN A 297 20.62 -20.85 -11.88
N GLY A 298 20.39 -19.56 -12.12
CA GLY A 298 21.45 -18.57 -12.29
C GLY A 298 22.23 -18.69 -13.60
N ARG A 299 21.68 -19.38 -14.60
CA ARG A 299 22.29 -19.52 -15.93
C ARG A 299 21.76 -18.44 -16.87
N LEU A 300 22.59 -17.97 -17.80
CA LEU A 300 22.18 -16.99 -18.80
C LEU A 300 21.00 -17.51 -19.63
N ALA A 301 19.86 -16.85 -19.49
CA ALA A 301 18.63 -17.17 -20.21
C ALA A 301 18.46 -16.27 -21.44
N LEU A 302 18.79 -14.97 -21.32
CA LEU A 302 18.66 -14.01 -22.41
C LEU A 302 19.56 -12.78 -22.20
N LEU A 303 19.93 -12.12 -23.29
CA LEU A 303 20.61 -10.81 -23.28
C LEU A 303 19.63 -9.72 -23.71
N ALA A 304 19.50 -8.67 -22.90
CA ALA A 304 18.61 -7.55 -23.16
C ALA A 304 19.41 -6.26 -23.41
N PRO A 305 18.88 -5.32 -24.20
CA PRO A 305 19.55 -4.05 -24.44
C PRO A 305 19.66 -3.21 -23.16
N GLN A 306 20.69 -2.36 -23.08
CA GLN A 306 20.80 -1.35 -22.03
C GLN A 306 19.56 -0.45 -22.03
N GLY A 307 19.06 -0.08 -20.84
CA GLY A 307 17.81 0.68 -20.71
C GLY A 307 16.56 -0.19 -20.64
N THR A 308 16.71 -1.52 -20.63
CA THR A 308 15.62 -2.43 -20.26
C THR A 308 15.15 -2.08 -18.86
N ARG A 309 13.84 -1.88 -18.68
CA ARG A 309 13.20 -1.62 -17.40
C ARG A 309 12.65 -2.92 -16.86
N ALA A 310 12.69 -3.07 -15.54
CA ALA A 310 12.10 -4.22 -14.86
C ALA A 310 11.51 -3.83 -13.51
N GLN A 311 10.50 -4.56 -13.07
CA GLN A 311 9.93 -4.45 -11.73
C GLN A 311 10.61 -5.46 -10.82
N VAL A 312 11.18 -5.02 -9.70
CA VAL A 312 11.73 -5.95 -8.70
C VAL A 312 10.58 -6.67 -8.01
N LEU A 313 10.55 -7.99 -8.09
CA LEU A 313 9.51 -8.80 -7.44
C LEU A 313 9.86 -9.11 -5.99
N VAL A 314 11.16 -9.32 -5.71
CA VAL A 314 11.67 -9.60 -4.36
C VAL A 314 13.06 -8.98 -4.21
N TRP A 315 13.24 -8.09 -3.24
CA TRP A 315 14.57 -7.59 -2.87
C TRP A 315 15.33 -8.64 -2.05
N PRO A 316 16.60 -8.96 -2.39
CA PRO A 316 17.42 -9.88 -1.61
C PRO A 316 17.64 -9.34 -0.18
N ARG A 317 17.62 -10.22 0.82
CA ARG A 317 17.79 -9.85 2.23
C ARG A 317 19.15 -9.17 2.48
N GLU A 318 20.15 -9.49 1.67
CA GLU A 318 21.50 -8.95 1.72
C GLU A 318 21.55 -7.44 1.40
N PHE A 319 20.60 -6.91 0.62
CA PHE A 319 20.49 -5.47 0.33
C PHE A 319 19.83 -4.67 1.46
N VAL A 320 19.08 -5.34 2.35
CA VAL A 320 18.36 -4.72 3.47
C VAL A 320 19.22 -4.69 4.75
N ALA A 321 20.18 -5.61 4.87
CA ALA A 321 20.90 -5.85 6.13
C ALA A 321 22.24 -5.09 6.30
N SER A 322 22.87 -4.56 5.24
CA SER A 322 24.09 -3.71 5.36
C SER A 322 24.46 -3.02 4.04
N PRO A 323 24.85 -1.73 4.05
CA PRO A 323 25.46 -1.08 2.89
C PRO A 323 26.93 -1.53 2.76
N GLY A 324 27.17 -2.55 1.94
CA GLY A 324 28.50 -3.03 1.61
C GLY A 324 28.47 -3.87 0.34
N ALA A 325 29.25 -3.48 -0.67
CA ALA A 325 29.32 -4.17 -1.96
C ALA A 325 29.81 -5.62 -1.79
N SER A 326 28.90 -6.59 -1.90
CA SER A 326 29.25 -7.99 -2.07
C SER A 326 30.02 -8.17 -3.39
N ARG A 327 31.11 -8.94 -3.37
CA ARG A 327 31.89 -9.29 -4.57
C ARG A 327 31.28 -10.44 -5.38
N ALA A 328 30.28 -11.13 -4.83
CA ALA A 328 29.57 -12.22 -5.51
C ALA A 328 28.26 -11.72 -6.14
N PRO A 329 27.85 -12.26 -7.31
CA PRO A 329 26.59 -11.88 -7.95
C PRO A 329 25.42 -12.22 -7.02
N ILE A 330 24.64 -11.20 -6.65
CA ILE A 330 23.39 -11.37 -5.90
C ILE A 330 22.27 -11.37 -6.93
N LEU A 331 21.52 -12.47 -7.00
CA LEU A 331 20.43 -12.62 -7.96
C LEU A 331 19.15 -11.96 -7.43
N VAL A 332 18.59 -11.06 -8.22
CA VAL A 332 17.34 -10.35 -7.92
C VAL A 332 16.28 -10.81 -8.89
N LYS A 333 15.13 -11.23 -8.36
CA LYS A 333 14.00 -11.66 -9.17
C LYS A 333 13.25 -10.44 -9.69
N VAL A 334 13.13 -10.32 -11.01
CA VAL A 334 12.53 -9.16 -11.67
C VAL A 334 11.54 -9.59 -12.76
N LYS A 335 10.48 -8.80 -12.97
CA LYS A 335 9.59 -8.90 -14.14
C LYS A 335 9.99 -7.83 -15.14
N VAL A 336 10.43 -8.22 -16.33
CA VAL A 336 10.85 -7.27 -17.36
C VAL A 336 9.62 -6.53 -17.89
N VAL A 337 9.66 -5.20 -17.94
CA VAL A 337 8.49 -4.37 -18.31
C VAL A 337 8.55 -3.83 -19.74
N ASN A 338 9.69 -3.94 -20.44
CA ASN A 338 9.82 -3.55 -21.85
C ASN A 338 10.88 -4.37 -22.60
N GLY A 339 10.79 -4.34 -23.93
CA GLY A 339 11.78 -4.97 -24.80
C GLY A 339 11.53 -6.47 -25.03
N PRO A 340 12.52 -7.22 -25.58
CA PRO A 340 12.32 -8.57 -26.09
C PRO A 340 12.02 -9.64 -25.00
N ALA A 341 12.22 -9.31 -23.73
CA ALA A 341 11.86 -10.17 -22.60
C ALA A 341 10.66 -9.65 -21.79
N GLN A 342 9.94 -8.64 -22.28
CA GLN A 342 8.78 -8.08 -21.60
C GLN A 342 7.79 -9.17 -21.14
N GLY A 343 7.26 -9.01 -19.92
CA GLY A 343 6.35 -9.97 -19.28
C GLY A 343 7.06 -11.13 -18.59
N ARG A 344 8.29 -11.46 -18.98
CA ARG A 344 9.04 -12.58 -18.40
C ARG A 344 9.57 -12.24 -17.01
N VAL A 345 9.49 -13.23 -16.14
CA VAL A 345 10.11 -13.21 -14.81
C VAL A 345 11.46 -13.90 -14.91
N LEU A 346 12.52 -13.16 -14.61
CA LEU A 346 13.91 -13.59 -14.74
C LEU A 346 14.72 -13.08 -13.54
N HIS A 347 15.96 -13.53 -13.42
CA HIS A 347 16.89 -13.03 -12.42
C HIS A 347 17.92 -12.11 -13.05
N VAL A 348 18.36 -11.10 -12.32
CA VAL A 348 19.44 -10.19 -12.73
C VAL A 348 20.42 -10.01 -11.60
N ASP A 349 21.68 -9.74 -11.92
CA ASP A 349 22.64 -9.32 -10.91
C ASP A 349 22.17 -8.00 -10.29
N ALA A 350 22.19 -7.89 -8.96
CA ALA A 350 21.78 -6.68 -8.27
C ALA A 350 22.59 -5.44 -8.68
N ARG A 351 23.83 -5.61 -9.16
CA ARG A 351 24.67 -4.53 -9.71
C ARG A 351 24.13 -3.98 -11.03
N ALA A 352 23.27 -4.74 -11.71
CA ALA A 352 22.60 -4.31 -12.93
C ALA A 352 21.43 -3.34 -12.63
N LEU A 353 21.05 -3.14 -11.37
CA LEU A 353 19.91 -2.31 -11.01
C LEU A 353 20.36 -0.85 -10.86
N LEU A 354 19.99 0.00 -11.82
CA LEU A 354 20.02 1.44 -11.64
C LEU A 354 18.70 1.87 -11.00
N ILE A 355 18.78 2.23 -9.72
CA ILE A 355 17.69 2.87 -8.99
C ILE A 355 17.75 4.35 -9.32
N ASP A 356 16.75 4.89 -10.01
CA ASP A 356 16.66 6.32 -10.24
C ASP A 356 16.62 7.01 -8.87
N ALA A 357 17.71 7.67 -8.50
CA ALA A 357 17.69 8.68 -7.46
C ALA A 357 16.84 9.80 -8.03
N GLU A 358 15.66 10.02 -7.43
CA GLU A 358 14.78 11.13 -7.80
C GLU A 358 15.63 12.39 -8.01
N GLY A 359 15.54 12.92 -9.23
CA GLY A 359 16.11 14.21 -9.56
C GLY A 359 15.57 15.27 -8.60
N LYS A 360 16.45 16.20 -8.26
CA LYS A 360 16.17 17.45 -7.55
C LYS A 360 14.91 18.18 -8.00
#